data_AF-A0A8B6C0R0-F1
#
_entry.id   AF-A0A8B6C0R0-F1
#
_cell.length_a   1.000
_cell.length_b   1.000
_cell.length_c   1.000
_cell.angle_alpha   90.00
_cell.angle_beta   90.00
_cell.angle_gamma   90.00
#
_symmetry.space_group_name_H-M   'P 1'
#
loop_
_entity.id
_entity.type
_entity.pdbx_description
1 polymer ?
#
loop_
_entity_poly.entity_id
_entity_poly.type
_entity_poly.pdbx_seq_one_letter_code
_entity_poly.pdbx_strand_id
1 'polypeptide(L)'
;MGQEFKAKRVQTVFKKEEINHFYALNEVKASVSERVIKTIKAKIYRYFSYNQSYRYIDKLQSFADGYNHTIHSTIDMAPIEVKKRKMLKQSAYRNIFQDHILES
;
A
#
# COMPACT_ATOMS: atom_id res chain seq x y z
N MET A 1 15.11 -1.10 -6.12
CA MET A 1 14.25 -2.30 -5.95
C MET A 1 15.02 -3.34 -5.14
N GLY A 2 14.43 -3.90 -4.08
CA GLY A 2 15.08 -4.90 -3.23
C GLY A 2 15.21 -6.27 -3.92
N GLN A 3 16.35 -6.95 -3.73
CA GLN A 3 16.59 -8.29 -4.28
C GLN A 3 15.70 -9.36 -3.62
N GLU A 4 15.16 -9.07 -2.44
CA GLU A 4 14.34 -9.96 -1.63
C GLU A 4 13.10 -10.50 -2.37
N PHE A 5 12.44 -9.69 -3.19
CA PHE A 5 11.25 -10.09 -3.97
C PHE A 5 11.57 -10.77 -5.31
N LYS A 6 12.87 -10.84 -5.69
CA LYS A 6 13.33 -11.55 -6.90
C LYS A 6 13.78 -12.98 -6.60
N ALA A 7 14.03 -13.31 -5.34
CA ALA A 7 14.58 -14.59 -4.94
C ALA A 7 13.69 -15.77 -5.41
N LYS A 8 14.33 -16.85 -5.88
CA LYS A 8 13.65 -18.06 -6.39
C LYS A 8 12.64 -18.61 -5.39
N ARG A 9 12.96 -18.58 -4.08
CA ARG A 9 12.06 -19.02 -3.00
C ARG A 9 10.74 -18.25 -2.99
N VAL A 10 10.79 -16.94 -3.18
CA VAL A 10 9.61 -16.07 -3.20
C VAL A 10 8.80 -16.31 -4.48
N GLN A 11 9.46 -16.46 -5.63
CA GLN A 11 8.78 -16.81 -6.88
C GLN A 11 8.04 -18.15 -6.81
N THR A 12 8.61 -19.15 -6.13
CA THR A 12 7.93 -20.43 -5.91
C THR A 12 6.64 -20.26 -5.09
N VAL A 13 6.66 -19.42 -4.05
CA VAL A 13 5.46 -19.12 -3.27
C VAL A 13 4.42 -18.43 -4.14
N PHE A 14 4.81 -17.43 -4.94
CA PHE A 14 3.87 -16.75 -5.83
C PHE A 14 3.21 -17.69 -6.84
N LYS A 15 3.98 -18.62 -7.43
CA LYS A 15 3.43 -19.64 -8.33
C LYS A 15 2.47 -20.60 -7.62
N LYS A 16 2.79 -20.99 -6.38
CA LYS A 16 1.95 -21.89 -5.59
C LYS A 16 0.61 -21.25 -5.21
N GLU A 17 0.63 -19.96 -4.85
CA GLU A 17 -0.56 -19.21 -4.41
C GLU A 17 -1.29 -18.52 -5.58
N GLU A 18 -0.92 -18.84 -6.83
CA GLU A 18 -1.48 -18.23 -8.06
C GLU A 18 -1.42 -16.69 -8.07
N ILE A 19 -0.37 -16.12 -7.45
CA ILE A 19 -0.15 -14.68 -7.37
C ILE A 19 0.66 -14.21 -8.58
N ASN A 20 0.03 -13.38 -9.41
CA ASN A 20 0.72 -12.67 -10.48
C ASN A 20 1.57 -11.53 -9.90
N HIS A 21 2.88 -11.76 -9.80
CA HIS A 21 3.83 -10.76 -9.31
C HIS A 21 4.30 -9.84 -10.45
N PHE A 22 4.05 -8.54 -10.31
CA PHE A 22 4.42 -7.53 -11.30
C PHE A 22 5.51 -6.61 -10.77
N TYR A 23 6.49 -6.28 -11.61
CA TYR A 23 7.47 -5.25 -11.31
C TYR A 23 6.93 -3.88 -11.74
N ALA A 24 6.73 -3.01 -10.76
CA ALA A 24 6.35 -1.64 -10.97
C ALA A 24 7.61 -0.80 -11.26
N LEU A 25 7.99 -0.61 -12.53
CA LEU A 25 9.16 0.22 -12.88
C LEU A 25 8.88 1.74 -12.83
N ASN A 26 7.62 2.14 -12.68
CA ASN A 26 7.21 3.55 -12.81
C ASN A 26 7.13 4.24 -11.44
N GLU A 27 7.69 5.45 -11.33
CA GLU A 27 7.72 6.29 -10.11
C GLU A 27 6.32 6.49 -9.49
N VAL A 28 5.29 6.56 -10.32
CA VAL A 28 3.89 6.73 -9.90
C VAL A 28 3.44 5.61 -8.96
N LYS A 29 3.90 4.37 -9.17
CA LYS A 29 3.51 3.22 -8.33
C LYS A 29 4.19 3.26 -6.96
N ALA A 30 5.45 3.70 -6.90
CA ALA A 30 6.16 3.91 -5.65
C ALA A 30 5.53 5.04 -4.82
N SER A 31 5.08 6.12 -5.48
CA SER A 31 4.49 7.29 -4.81
C SER A 31 3.25 6.96 -3.96
N VAL A 32 2.46 5.96 -4.36
CA VAL A 32 1.28 5.52 -3.60
C VAL A 32 1.72 4.85 -2.30
N SER A 33 2.63 3.88 -2.39
CA SER A 33 3.20 3.20 -1.21
C SER A 33 3.90 4.17 -0.28
N GLU A 34 4.66 5.13 -0.82
CA GLU A 34 5.32 6.18 -0.05
C GLU A 34 4.33 7.06 0.72
N ARG A 35 3.20 7.43 0.10
CA ARG A 35 2.15 8.21 0.76
C ARG A 35 1.55 7.45 1.95
N VAL A 36 1.31 6.14 1.79
CA VAL A 36 0.84 5.28 2.89
C VAL A 36 1.87 5.24 4.02
N ILE A 37 3.14 4.97 3.69
CA ILE A 37 4.24 4.90 4.66
C ILE A 37 4.40 6.23 5.41
N LYS A 38 4.34 7.36 4.70
CA LYS A 38 4.42 8.72 5.29
C LYS A 38 3.28 8.97 6.27
N THR A 39 2.06 8.55 5.93
CA THR A 39 0.87 8.70 6.77
C THR A 39 0.98 7.88 8.05
N ILE A 40 1.38 6.61 7.94
CA ILE A 40 1.56 5.73 9.10
C ILE A 40 2.68 6.24 9.99
N LYS A 41 3.84 6.62 9.41
CA LYS A 41 4.95 7.21 10.16
C LYS A 41 4.52 8.45 10.93
N ALA A 42 3.76 9.34 10.32
CA ALA A 42 3.27 10.54 11.01
C ALA A 42 2.40 10.22 12.23
N LYS A 43 1.54 9.20 12.14
CA LYS A 43 0.73 8.74 13.29
C LYS A 43 1.60 8.15 14.39
N ILE A 44 2.59 7.33 14.04
CA ILE A 44 3.55 6.74 14.99
C ILE A 44 4.37 7.83 15.69
N TYR A 45 4.87 8.84 14.95
CA TYR A 45 5.65 9.93 15.54
C TYR A 45 4.83 10.76 16.54
N ARG A 46 3.56 11.06 16.23
CA ARG A 46 2.66 11.72 17.19
C ARG A 46 2.49 10.90 18.48
N TYR A 47 2.38 9.58 18.33
CA TYR A 47 2.29 8.68 19.49
C TYR A 47 3.59 8.68 20.31
N PHE A 48 4.76 8.69 19.68
CA PHE A 48 6.04 8.80 20.39
C PHE A 48 6.13 10.07 21.22
N SER A 49 5.74 11.22 20.65
CA SER A 49 5.74 12.50 21.36
C SER A 49 4.79 12.50 22.56
N TYR A 50 3.63 11.86 22.43
CA TYR A 50 2.64 11.79 23.51
C TYR A 50 3.04 10.81 24.62
N ASN A 51 3.52 9.62 24.26
CA ASN A 51 3.76 8.51 25.19
C ASN A 51 5.20 8.50 25.76
N GLN A 52 6.05 9.44 25.33
CA GLN A 52 7.46 9.55 25.72
C GLN A 52 8.23 8.22 25.60
N SER A 53 7.86 7.40 24.62
CA SER A 53 8.41 6.06 24.41
C SER A 53 8.40 5.70 22.93
N TYR A 54 9.45 5.01 22.49
CA TYR A 54 9.59 4.52 21.12
C TYR A 54 8.95 3.13 20.91
N ARG A 55 8.35 2.53 21.94
CA ARG A 55 7.67 1.23 21.80
C ARG A 55 6.29 1.44 21.17
N TYR A 56 6.18 1.18 19.87
CA TYR A 56 4.91 1.29 19.12
C TYR A 56 4.24 -0.05 18.82
N ILE A 57 4.91 -1.18 19.07
CA ILE A 57 4.45 -2.52 18.66
C ILE A 57 3.07 -2.83 19.24
N ASP A 58 2.80 -2.48 20.50
CA ASP A 58 1.50 -2.76 21.14
C ASP A 58 0.35 -1.91 20.57
N LYS A 59 0.68 -0.83 19.87
CA LYS A 59 -0.28 0.07 19.22
C LYS A 59 -0.30 -0.07 17.71
N LEU A 60 0.46 -1.03 17.16
CA LEU A 60 0.56 -1.25 15.72
C LEU A 60 -0.83 -1.44 15.10
N GLN A 61 -1.68 -2.25 15.74
CA GLN A 61 -3.04 -2.44 15.24
C GLN A 61 -3.88 -1.16 15.31
N SER A 62 -3.77 -0.40 16.39
CA SER A 62 -4.49 0.88 16.49
C SER A 62 -4.10 1.86 15.38
N PHE A 63 -2.84 1.85 14.93
CA PHE A 63 -2.42 2.68 13.79
C PHE A 63 -2.99 2.20 12.46
N ALA A 64 -3.01 0.88 12.23
CA ALA A 64 -3.58 0.28 11.04
C ALA A 64 -5.09 0.50 10.96
N ASP A 65 -5.81 0.24 12.05
CA ASP A 65 -7.24 0.51 12.16
C ASP A 65 -7.53 1.99 11.95
N GLY A 66 -6.77 2.87 12.61
CA GLY A 66 -6.89 4.30 12.41
C GLY A 66 -6.65 4.73 10.96
N TYR A 67 -5.78 4.06 10.21
CA TYR A 67 -5.57 4.33 8.78
C TYR A 67 -6.74 3.84 7.92
N ASN A 68 -7.21 2.62 8.17
CA ASN A 68 -8.27 1.96 7.41
C ASN A 68 -9.65 2.63 7.56
N HIS A 69 -9.89 3.31 8.69
CA HIS A 69 -11.14 4.03 8.97
C HIS A 69 -11.09 5.54 8.67
N THR A 70 -9.92 6.10 8.36
CA THR A 70 -9.82 7.53 8.02
C THR A 70 -10.18 7.74 6.56
N ILE A 71 -11.01 8.75 6.25
CA ILE A 71 -11.31 9.16 4.87
C ILE A 71 -10.03 9.69 4.21
N HIS A 72 -9.69 9.16 3.03
CA HIS A 72 -8.54 9.63 2.25
C HIS A 72 -9.01 10.50 1.10
N SER A 73 -8.45 11.70 0.96
CA SER A 73 -8.81 12.65 -0.10
C SER A 73 -8.62 12.10 -1.53
N THR A 74 -7.69 11.16 -1.72
CA THR A 74 -7.45 10.52 -3.04
C THR A 74 -8.63 9.66 -3.52
N ILE A 75 -9.32 8.99 -2.58
CA ILE A 75 -10.43 8.07 -2.88
C ILE A 75 -11.78 8.58 -2.36
N ASP A 76 -11.76 9.69 -1.63
CA ASP A 76 -12.92 10.34 -1.02
C ASP A 76 -13.77 9.39 -0.15
N MET A 77 -13.11 8.43 0.49
CA MET A 77 -13.72 7.46 1.42
C MET A 77 -12.68 6.84 2.34
N ALA A 78 -13.14 6.14 3.37
CA ALA A 78 -12.27 5.32 4.19
C ALA A 78 -11.86 4.04 3.42
N PRO A 79 -10.59 3.61 3.48
CA PRO A 79 -10.14 2.38 2.82
C PRO A 79 -10.98 1.13 3.12
N ILE A 80 -11.50 1.00 4.34
CA ILE A 80 -12.34 -0.14 4.76
C ILE A 80 -13.70 -0.17 4.04
N GLU A 81 -14.18 0.98 3.55
CA GLU A 81 -15.48 1.11 2.89
C GLU A 81 -15.40 0.90 1.37
N VAL A 82 -14.20 0.62 0.85
CA VAL A 82 -13.98 0.39 -0.58
C VAL A 82 -14.69 -0.89 -1.02
N LYS A 83 -15.92 -0.76 -1.55
CA LYS A 83 -16.62 -1.84 -2.24
C LYS A 83 -16.09 -1.98 -3.68
N LYS A 84 -15.90 -3.23 -4.14
CA LYS A 84 -15.47 -3.59 -5.51
C LYS A 84 -16.13 -2.77 -6.63
N ARG A 85 -17.39 -2.34 -6.44
CA ARG A 85 -18.19 -1.59 -7.42
C ARG A 85 -17.79 -0.11 -7.61
N LYS A 86 -17.15 0.54 -6.62
CA LYS A 86 -16.66 1.94 -6.73
C LYS A 86 -15.26 2.07 -7.33
N MET A 87 -14.61 0.95 -7.69
CA MET A 87 -13.34 0.94 -8.42
C MET A 87 -13.45 1.53 -9.84
N LEU A 88 -14.63 1.97 -10.29
CA LEU A 88 -14.81 2.58 -11.61
C LEU A 88 -14.19 3.98 -11.76
N LYS A 89 -13.92 4.71 -10.66
CA LYS A 89 -13.00 5.88 -10.70
C LYS A 89 -11.51 5.47 -10.66
N GLN A 90 -11.23 4.22 -10.30
CA GLN A 90 -9.91 3.59 -10.38
C GLN A 90 -9.60 3.08 -11.80
N SER A 91 -10.50 3.25 -12.77
CA SER A 91 -10.23 3.02 -14.19
C SER A 91 -9.13 3.93 -14.74
N ALA A 92 -8.97 5.15 -14.20
CA ALA A 92 -7.80 6.00 -14.48
C ALA A 92 -6.50 5.37 -13.97
N TYR A 93 -6.52 4.71 -12.80
CA TYR A 93 -5.40 3.89 -12.33
C TYR A 93 -5.25 2.63 -13.19
N ARG A 94 -6.33 2.02 -13.68
CA ARG A 94 -6.22 0.86 -14.57
C ARG A 94 -5.54 1.24 -15.89
N ASN A 95 -5.84 2.40 -16.47
CA ASN A 95 -5.20 2.88 -17.70
C ASN A 95 -3.70 3.17 -17.48
N ILE A 96 -3.33 3.87 -16.40
CA ILE A 96 -1.91 4.10 -16.04
C ILE A 96 -1.16 2.79 -15.75
N PHE A 97 -1.85 1.76 -15.26
CA PHE A 97 -1.24 0.49 -14.86
C PHE A 97 -1.30 -0.59 -15.95
N GLN A 98 -2.16 -0.46 -16.97
CA GLN A 98 -2.38 -1.44 -18.04
C GLN A 98 -1.66 -1.04 -19.34
N ASP A 99 -1.54 0.25 -19.65
CA ASP A 99 -0.90 0.74 -20.90
C ASP A 99 0.61 0.51 -20.96
N HIS A 100 1.26 0.08 -19.88
CA HIS A 100 2.70 -0.22 -19.82
C HIS A 100 3.01 -1.72 -19.61
N ILE A 101 2.01 -2.60 -19.72
CA ILE A 101 2.19 -4.06 -19.57
C ILE A 101 2.32 -4.76 -20.94
N LEU A 102 2.16 -4.05 -22.07
CA LEU A 102 2.21 -4.64 -23.42
C LEU A 102 3.45 -4.27 -24.27
N GLU A 103 4.54 -3.78 -23.67
CA GLU A 103 5.81 -3.54 -24.40
C GLU A 103 7.01 -4.34 -23.82
N SER A 104 6.80 -5.58 -23.38
CA SER A 104 7.93 -6.51 -23.17
C SER A 104 7.61 -7.94 -23.55
#